data_AF-A0AAV1ECC4-F1
#
_entry.id   AF-A0AAV1ECC4-F1
#
_cell.length_a   1.000
_cell.length_b   1.000
_cell.length_c   1.000
_cell.angle_alpha   90.00
_cell.angle_beta   90.00
_cell.angle_gamma   90.00
#
_symmetry.space_group_name_H-M   'P 1'
#
loop_
_entity.id
_entity.type
_entity.pdbx_description
1 polymer ?
#
loop_
_entity_poly.entity_id
_entity_poly.type
_entity_poly.pdbx_seq_one_letter_code
_entity_poly.pdbx_strand_id
1 'polypeptide(L)'
;MDLSCISPPSNLQRLLVQPNKNHLGVLNSFQVNHAKSLNSWFRIVSNSASSGRSTIVSRSAILDTRHGNDNSNNASPQATKLRKLLGSPGIHLGPASFDGLSAKLVEKAGFDFCFTSGFGISAARLGLPDTGLISFGEMVDQGQQITQAVSIPVIGDGDNGYGNAMNVKRTVKGYVRAGFAGIILEDQVSPKACGHTRGRKVVSREEAVMRIKAAVDARRESGSDIVIVARTDSRQAVSFEESLWRSRAFADAGADVLFIDALESKEEMKAFCEVYPLIPKMANMLEGGGKTPIFNPIELEEIGYKLVAYPLSLVGVSIRAMEDALVAIRGGRLPSPGSMPTFEEMKEILGFNNYYEEEKHYATSVYQVASQAGYSTKPNIKDDKDPKSGSLHEPVIEVLTPEVYDGNVAKDYGSPFSGIWSRKLRVKITGRDGFEKLDIRIPAGFLDGIINIVPALGNVNIKALLDDAAQEEGGKVLLDFNDRIGDRIQVFLE
;
A
#
# COMPACT_ATOMS: atom_id res chain seq x y z
N MET A 1 -10.93 -40.12 -38.73
CA MET A 1 -9.99 -39.02 -38.44
C MET A 1 -9.70 -39.11 -36.96
N ASP A 2 -8.86 -40.09 -36.60
CA ASP A 2 -7.40 -39.97 -36.37
C ASP A 2 -7.14 -39.48 -34.94
N LEU A 3 -6.74 -40.35 -34.01
CA LEU A 3 -5.44 -41.02 -33.77
C LEU A 3 -4.55 -40.25 -32.80
N SER A 4 -3.95 -41.03 -31.88
CA SER A 4 -2.80 -40.79 -30.98
C SER A 4 -3.04 -40.21 -29.58
N CYS A 5 -2.37 -40.62 -28.50
CA CYS A 5 -1.54 -41.78 -28.10
C CYS A 5 -1.32 -41.61 -26.57
N ILE A 6 -1.73 -42.56 -25.72
CA ILE A 6 -0.96 -43.67 -25.11
C ILE A 6 0.08 -43.25 -24.04
N SER A 7 -0.17 -43.75 -22.82
CA SER A 7 0.63 -43.74 -21.60
C SER A 7 1.97 -44.52 -21.70
N PRO A 8 2.97 -44.27 -20.83
CA PRO A 8 4.20 -45.06 -20.80
C PRO A 8 4.13 -46.24 -19.80
N PRO A 9 4.90 -47.33 -20.04
CA PRO A 9 4.99 -48.47 -19.13
C PRO A 9 6.29 -48.51 -18.29
N SER A 10 6.28 -49.43 -17.33
CA SER A 10 7.27 -49.74 -16.31
C SER A 10 8.32 -50.81 -16.72
N ASN A 11 9.50 -50.73 -16.07
CA ASN A 11 10.44 -51.80 -15.65
C ASN A 11 11.33 -52.52 -16.71
N LEU A 12 12.67 -52.45 -16.57
CA LEU A 12 13.54 -53.45 -15.90
C LEU A 12 15.08 -53.26 -16.13
N GLN A 13 15.81 -53.35 -15.01
CA GLN A 13 17.12 -54.00 -14.76
C GLN A 13 18.52 -53.45 -15.21
N ARG A 14 19.31 -53.17 -14.15
CA ARG A 14 20.72 -53.57 -13.83
C ARG A 14 21.89 -53.12 -14.73
N LEU A 15 22.80 -52.35 -14.11
CA LEU A 15 24.25 -52.67 -14.06
C LEU A 15 24.94 -51.95 -12.89
N LEU A 16 25.67 -52.74 -12.10
CA LEU A 16 26.54 -52.37 -10.98
C LEU A 16 27.92 -51.94 -11.51
N VAL A 17 28.50 -50.84 -11.01
CA VAL A 17 29.97 -50.65 -10.90
C VAL A 17 30.29 -49.81 -9.65
N GLN A 18 31.24 -50.30 -8.85
CA GLN A 18 31.74 -49.78 -7.58
C GLN A 18 32.73 -48.60 -7.74
N PRO A 19 32.98 -47.79 -6.69
CA PRO A 19 34.03 -46.76 -6.70
C PRO A 19 35.38 -47.32 -6.23
N ASN A 20 36.44 -46.96 -6.94
CA ASN A 20 37.81 -47.35 -6.60
C ASN A 20 38.49 -46.24 -5.75
N LYS A 21 38.99 -46.63 -4.57
CA LYS A 21 39.93 -45.86 -3.74
C LYS A 21 41.34 -46.31 -4.09
N ASN A 22 42.29 -45.38 -4.22
CA ASN A 22 43.68 -45.49 -3.75
C ASN A 22 44.50 -44.25 -4.15
N HIS A 23 44.91 -43.46 -3.16
CA HIS A 23 46.33 -43.22 -2.87
C HIS A 23 46.49 -42.52 -1.51
N LEU A 24 47.45 -43.01 -0.73
CA LEU A 24 47.80 -42.65 0.65
C LEU A 24 49.31 -42.34 0.68
N GLY A 25 49.69 -41.38 1.53
CA GLY A 25 51.08 -41.07 1.94
C GLY A 25 51.72 -39.94 1.12
N VAL A 26 52.38 -38.93 1.68
CA VAL A 26 53.40 -38.99 2.75
C VAL A 26 53.71 -37.56 3.29
N LEU A 27 53.78 -37.44 4.63
CA LEU A 27 54.57 -36.54 5.53
C LEU A 27 54.39 -35.01 5.62
N ASN A 28 53.95 -34.60 6.83
CA ASN A 28 54.63 -33.71 7.80
C ASN A 28 55.48 -32.53 7.29
N SER A 29 55.06 -31.29 7.59
CA SER A 29 55.79 -30.29 8.40
C SER A 29 55.11 -28.91 8.32
N PHE A 30 55.41 -28.04 9.30
CA PHE A 30 54.98 -26.64 9.46
C PHE A 30 53.74 -26.39 10.32
N GLN A 31 53.98 -26.54 11.62
CA GLN A 31 53.34 -25.76 12.66
C GLN A 31 54.34 -24.66 13.11
N VAL A 32 53.81 -23.50 13.54
CA VAL A 32 54.41 -22.47 14.41
C VAL A 32 55.22 -21.33 13.74
N ASN A 33 54.55 -20.19 13.51
CA ASN A 33 54.85 -18.87 14.12
C ASN A 33 54.27 -17.70 13.30
N HIS A 34 53.35 -16.91 13.89
CA HIS A 34 53.49 -15.45 14.00
C HIS A 34 52.24 -14.85 14.69
N ALA A 35 52.25 -14.89 16.02
CA ALA A 35 51.54 -13.95 16.87
C ALA A 35 52.60 -13.03 17.50
N LYS A 36 52.73 -11.81 16.99
CA LYS A 36 53.46 -10.67 17.59
C LYS A 36 53.34 -9.46 16.66
N SER A 37 52.24 -8.72 16.78
CA SER A 37 52.11 -7.36 16.22
C SER A 37 50.97 -6.64 16.94
N LEU A 38 51.19 -6.29 18.21
CA LEU A 38 50.21 -5.55 19.01
C LEU A 38 50.86 -4.69 20.12
N ASN A 39 52.02 -4.08 19.88
CA ASN A 39 52.65 -3.16 20.84
C ASN A 39 53.55 -2.09 20.17
N SER A 40 52.98 -1.29 19.27
CA SER A 40 53.68 -0.11 18.72
C SER A 40 52.78 1.11 18.44
N TRP A 41 51.56 1.16 19.00
CA TRP A 41 50.59 2.22 18.70
C TRP A 41 50.04 2.96 19.93
N PHE A 42 50.74 2.88 21.06
CA PHE A 42 50.44 3.62 22.29
C PHE A 42 51.69 4.33 22.82
N ARG A 43 52.28 5.24 22.01
CA ARG A 43 53.31 6.16 22.54
C ARG A 43 53.68 7.37 21.66
N ILE A 44 52.74 8.03 20.98
CA ILE A 44 53.00 9.36 20.40
C ILE A 44 51.71 10.20 20.41
N VAL A 45 51.19 10.57 21.59
CA VAL A 45 50.40 11.81 21.82
C VAL A 45 50.46 12.13 23.32
N SER A 46 51.55 12.78 23.76
CA SER A 46 51.58 13.51 25.04
C SER A 46 52.89 14.29 25.13
N ASN A 47 52.84 15.57 24.72
CA ASN A 47 53.58 16.71 25.30
C ASN A 47 53.66 17.86 24.30
N SER A 48 52.81 18.87 24.47
CA SER A 48 53.28 20.26 24.59
C SER A 48 52.12 21.15 25.07
N ALA A 49 52.14 21.47 26.36
CA ALA A 49 51.44 22.61 26.92
C ALA A 49 52.50 23.59 27.46
N SER A 50 52.50 24.81 26.93
CA SER A 50 53.17 26.00 27.50
C SER A 50 52.55 27.23 26.82
N SER A 51 51.59 27.89 27.48
CA SER A 51 51.78 29.09 28.30
C SER A 51 52.00 30.37 27.47
N GLY A 52 50.94 31.20 27.39
CA GLY A 52 50.98 32.59 26.94
C GLY A 52 49.74 33.32 27.45
N ARG A 53 49.93 34.17 28.46
CA ARG A 53 48.91 34.94 29.18
C ARG A 53 49.07 36.42 28.80
N SER A 54 47.97 37.11 28.48
CA SER A 54 47.69 38.56 28.54
C SER A 54 46.65 38.86 27.43
N THR A 55 45.55 39.60 27.57
CA THR A 55 45.14 40.66 28.50
C THR A 55 43.62 40.80 28.37
N ILE A 56 42.91 41.01 29.47
CA ILE A 56 41.48 41.37 29.48
C ILE A 56 41.36 42.86 29.21
N VAL A 57 40.60 43.24 28.18
CA VAL A 57 40.03 44.59 28.04
C VAL A 57 38.55 44.43 27.72
N SER A 58 37.71 44.76 28.70
CA SER A 58 36.27 44.89 28.56
C SER A 58 35.92 46.15 27.78
N ARG A 59 35.14 46.01 26.70
CA ARG A 59 34.22 47.05 26.21
C ARG A 59 33.04 46.36 25.52
N SER A 60 31.84 46.63 26.03
CA SER A 60 30.57 46.24 25.42
C SER A 60 30.11 47.29 24.41
N ALA A 61 29.17 46.86 23.57
CA ALA A 61 28.34 47.61 22.62
C ALA A 61 29.07 47.97 21.29
N ILE A 62 28.52 47.77 20.10
CA ILE A 62 27.12 47.78 19.62
C ILE A 62 27.00 46.78 18.46
N LEU A 63 25.83 46.13 18.35
CA LEU A 63 25.43 45.20 17.29
C LEU A 63 25.58 45.81 15.88
N ASP A 64 26.19 45.07 14.96
CA ASP A 64 25.94 45.20 13.52
C ASP A 64 25.62 43.79 12.99
N THR A 65 24.34 43.43 13.02
CA THR A 65 23.81 42.17 12.50
C THR A 65 23.79 42.20 10.98
N ARG A 66 24.93 41.90 10.35
CA ARG A 66 24.90 41.39 8.97
C ARG A 66 24.45 39.94 9.04
N HIS A 67 23.22 39.69 8.61
CA HIS A 67 22.71 38.35 8.35
C HIS A 67 23.62 37.66 7.32
N GLY A 68 24.61 36.92 7.81
CA GLY A 68 25.25 35.86 7.06
C GLY A 68 24.21 34.77 6.86
N ASN A 69 23.77 34.60 5.61
CA ASN A 69 22.90 33.52 5.22
C ASN A 69 23.71 32.22 5.25
N ASP A 70 23.76 31.57 6.41
CA ASP A 70 24.28 30.20 6.55
C ASP A 70 23.29 29.23 5.89
N ASN A 71 23.44 29.06 4.57
CA ASN A 71 22.81 28.02 3.78
C ASN A 71 23.44 26.64 4.09
N SER A 72 23.31 26.16 5.34
CA SER A 72 23.85 24.87 5.78
C SER A 72 22.79 23.81 6.16
N ASN A 73 21.50 24.10 6.03
CA ASN A 73 20.42 23.12 6.25
C ASN A 73 19.64 22.81 4.97
N ASN A 74 20.29 22.15 4.02
CA ASN A 74 19.67 21.65 2.77
C ASN A 74 19.21 20.17 2.89
N ALA A 75 19.08 19.63 4.11
CA ALA A 75 18.62 18.27 4.33
C ALA A 75 17.13 18.15 3.96
N SER A 76 16.77 17.15 3.16
CA SER A 76 15.36 16.82 2.89
C SER A 76 14.62 16.56 4.21
N PRO A 77 13.57 17.33 4.56
CA PRO A 77 12.86 17.17 5.82
C PRO A 77 12.35 15.73 6.05
N GLN A 78 11.98 15.03 4.98
CA GLN A 78 11.49 13.66 5.04
C GLN A 78 12.60 12.64 5.35
N ALA A 79 13.79 12.83 4.78
CA ALA A 79 14.93 11.96 5.08
C ALA A 79 15.37 12.10 6.55
N THR A 80 15.37 13.32 7.10
CA THR A 80 15.66 13.56 8.52
C THR A 80 14.63 12.89 9.42
N LYS A 81 13.33 12.97 9.10
CA LYS A 81 12.26 12.25 9.83
C LYS A 81 12.50 10.74 9.83
N LEU A 82 12.81 10.16 8.67
CA LEU A 82 13.09 8.72 8.57
C LEU A 82 14.32 8.31 9.38
N ARG A 83 15.41 9.09 9.35
CA ARG A 83 16.59 8.82 10.19
C ARG A 83 16.27 8.86 11.68
N LYS A 84 15.42 9.80 12.11
CA LYS A 84 14.94 9.85 13.49
C LYS A 84 14.12 8.61 13.85
N LEU A 85 13.25 8.15 12.95
CA LEU A 85 12.48 6.92 13.13
C LEU A 85 13.42 5.71 13.30
N LEU A 86 14.41 5.56 12.42
CA LEU A 86 15.41 4.49 12.49
C LEU A 86 16.22 4.48 13.80
N GLY A 87 16.42 5.65 14.42
CA GLY A 87 17.09 5.77 15.72
C GLY A 87 16.17 5.66 16.93
N SER A 88 14.85 5.65 16.75
CA SER A 88 13.91 5.51 17.87
C SER A 88 13.86 4.07 18.38
N PRO A 89 13.30 3.77 19.57
CA PRO A 89 13.11 2.39 20.03
C PRO A 89 12.02 1.66 19.23
N GLY A 90 11.99 0.33 19.29
CA GLY A 90 10.91 -0.48 18.73
C GLY A 90 11.09 -0.88 17.26
N ILE A 91 10.30 -1.85 16.80
CA ILE A 91 10.17 -2.17 15.38
C ILE A 91 9.16 -1.24 14.69
N HIS A 92 9.39 -0.87 13.43
CA HIS A 92 8.48 -0.02 12.66
C HIS A 92 7.88 -0.77 11.47
N LEU A 93 6.57 -0.62 11.32
CA LEU A 93 5.76 -1.27 10.30
C LEU A 93 5.47 -0.28 9.17
N GLY A 94 5.77 -0.67 7.93
CA GLY A 94 5.54 0.14 6.75
C GLY A 94 4.77 -0.65 5.68
N PRO A 95 3.48 -0.38 5.47
CA PRO A 95 2.78 -0.89 4.31
C PRO A 95 3.35 -0.33 3.01
N ALA A 96 3.34 -1.12 1.94
CA ALA A 96 3.77 -0.64 0.64
C ALA A 96 2.59 -0.07 -0.15
N SER A 97 2.67 1.22 -0.42
CA SER A 97 1.77 1.95 -1.32
C SER A 97 2.17 1.76 -2.79
N PHE A 98 1.23 2.00 -3.70
CA PHE A 98 1.46 1.96 -5.15
C PHE A 98 0.93 3.20 -5.89
N ASP A 99 0.19 4.07 -5.20
CA ASP A 99 -0.32 5.34 -5.70
C ASP A 99 -0.60 6.34 -4.55
N GLY A 100 -0.98 7.57 -4.89
CA GLY A 100 -1.25 8.61 -3.89
C GLY A 100 -2.43 8.27 -2.97
N LEU A 101 -3.46 7.57 -3.46
CA LEU A 101 -4.61 7.18 -2.65
C LEU A 101 -4.23 6.13 -1.59
N SER A 102 -3.53 5.07 -1.99
CA SER A 102 -3.03 4.04 -1.08
C SER A 102 -2.09 4.63 -0.04
N ALA A 103 -1.21 5.56 -0.41
CA ALA A 103 -0.34 6.27 0.53
C ALA A 103 -1.14 7.09 1.56
N LYS A 104 -2.15 7.86 1.12
CA LYS A 104 -3.05 8.60 2.03
C LYS A 104 -3.76 7.68 3.01
N LEU A 105 -4.21 6.52 2.56
CA LEU A 105 -4.86 5.53 3.42
C LEU A 105 -3.88 4.96 4.46
N VAL A 106 -2.60 4.75 4.10
CA VAL A 106 -1.55 4.35 5.04
C VAL A 106 -1.31 5.43 6.10
N GLU A 107 -1.17 6.70 5.69
CA GLU A 107 -1.02 7.81 6.64
C GLU A 107 -2.26 7.96 7.55
N LYS A 108 -3.47 7.89 6.98
CA LYS A 108 -4.74 7.96 7.74
C LYS A 108 -4.88 6.82 8.76
N ALA A 109 -4.33 5.64 8.46
CA ALA A 109 -4.30 4.51 9.37
C ALA A 109 -3.29 4.68 10.52
N GLY A 110 -2.47 5.74 10.52
CA GLY A 110 -1.56 6.09 11.60
C GLY A 110 -0.17 5.46 11.50
N PHE A 111 0.23 4.97 10.33
CA PHE A 111 1.61 4.49 10.12
C PHE A 111 2.59 5.66 10.04
N ASP A 112 3.73 5.54 10.73
CA ASP A 112 4.75 6.60 10.79
C ASP A 112 5.54 6.79 9.50
N PHE A 113 5.52 5.81 8.61
CA PHE A 113 6.20 5.80 7.31
C PHE A 113 5.57 4.75 6.39
N CYS A 114 5.87 4.81 5.10
CA CYS A 114 5.45 3.79 4.15
C CYS A 114 6.55 3.47 3.12
N PHE A 115 6.35 2.38 2.38
CA PHE A 115 7.16 2.05 1.21
C PHE A 115 6.39 2.34 -0.07
N THR A 116 7.09 2.40 -1.20
CA THR A 116 6.48 2.14 -2.51
C THR A 116 6.86 0.76 -2.99
N SER A 117 5.90 -0.01 -3.49
CA SER A 117 6.14 -1.35 -4.05
C SER A 117 6.42 -1.26 -5.56
N GLY A 118 7.61 -1.68 -6.03
CA GLY A 118 7.86 -1.80 -7.47
C GLY A 118 6.88 -2.76 -8.14
N PHE A 119 6.55 -3.86 -7.47
CA PHE A 119 5.48 -4.78 -7.89
C PHE A 119 4.11 -4.12 -7.96
N GLY A 120 3.72 -3.44 -6.88
CA GLY A 120 2.41 -2.78 -6.79
C GLY A 120 2.25 -1.68 -7.83
N ILE A 121 3.29 -0.88 -8.07
CA ILE A 121 3.30 0.16 -9.09
C ILE A 121 3.23 -0.47 -10.49
N SER A 122 4.03 -1.49 -10.79
CA SER A 122 3.96 -2.18 -12.10
C SER A 122 2.56 -2.74 -12.35
N ALA A 123 1.95 -3.37 -11.34
CA ALA A 123 0.60 -3.91 -11.43
C ALA A 123 -0.45 -2.81 -11.66
N ALA A 124 -0.46 -1.76 -10.83
CA ALA A 124 -1.49 -0.72 -10.89
C ALA A 124 -1.33 0.23 -12.08
N ARG A 125 -0.09 0.61 -12.43
CA ARG A 125 0.21 1.59 -13.46
C ARG A 125 0.28 0.99 -14.85
N LEU A 126 0.84 -0.22 -14.98
CA LEU A 126 1.07 -0.85 -16.29
C LEU A 126 0.14 -2.05 -16.54
N GLY A 127 -0.43 -2.65 -15.50
CA GLY A 127 -1.10 -3.96 -15.64
C GLY A 127 -0.11 -5.07 -16.02
N LEU A 128 1.18 -4.88 -15.74
CA LEU A 128 2.27 -5.76 -16.18
C LEU A 128 3.05 -6.36 -15.00
N PRO A 129 3.69 -7.52 -15.20
CA PRO A 129 4.45 -8.18 -14.14
C PRO A 129 5.72 -7.40 -13.75
N ASP A 130 6.13 -7.60 -12.51
CA ASP A 130 7.37 -7.03 -11.97
C ASP A 130 8.63 -7.78 -12.46
N THR A 131 9.00 -7.52 -13.70
CA THR A 131 10.14 -8.14 -14.38
C THR A 131 11.09 -7.10 -14.99
N GLY A 132 11.17 -5.93 -14.36
CA GLY A 132 12.02 -4.82 -14.82
C GLY A 132 11.51 -4.12 -16.09
N LEU A 133 10.21 -4.22 -16.39
CA LEU A 133 9.58 -3.51 -17.51
C LEU A 133 9.32 -2.04 -17.20
N ILE A 134 8.96 -1.74 -15.95
CA ILE A 134 8.74 -0.37 -15.52
C ILE A 134 10.06 0.41 -15.56
N SER A 135 10.01 1.59 -16.17
CA SER A 135 11.20 2.43 -16.34
C SER A 135 11.47 3.30 -15.11
N PHE A 136 12.72 3.77 -15.00
CA PHE A 136 13.10 4.80 -14.03
C PHE A 136 12.17 6.02 -14.05
N GLY A 137 11.77 6.48 -15.24
CA GLY A 137 10.92 7.66 -15.40
C GLY A 137 9.54 7.45 -14.79
N GLU A 138 8.93 6.29 -15.04
CA GLU A 138 7.62 5.93 -14.51
C GLU A 138 7.64 5.75 -12.99
N MET A 139 8.70 5.15 -12.44
CA MET A 139 8.86 4.99 -11.00
C MET A 139 9.03 6.33 -10.28
N VAL A 140 9.83 7.26 -10.84
CA VAL A 140 10.00 8.61 -10.26
C VAL A 140 8.71 9.42 -10.35
N ASP A 141 8.01 9.36 -11.49
CA ASP A 141 6.73 10.07 -11.68
C ASP A 141 5.68 9.58 -10.68
N GLN A 142 5.48 8.26 -10.58
CA GLN A 142 4.56 7.70 -9.59
C GLN A 142 4.98 8.02 -8.16
N GLY A 143 6.27 7.91 -7.87
CA GLY A 143 6.85 8.20 -6.57
C GLY A 143 6.63 9.65 -6.13
N GLN A 144 6.76 10.61 -7.04
CA GLN A 144 6.49 12.02 -6.77
C GLN A 144 5.02 12.27 -6.39
N GLN A 145 4.08 11.60 -7.06
CA GLN A 145 2.66 11.71 -6.67
C GLN A 145 2.41 11.14 -5.28
N ILE A 146 3.06 10.02 -4.94
CA ILE A 146 2.95 9.38 -3.63
C ILE A 146 3.49 10.28 -2.53
N THR A 147 4.72 10.78 -2.67
CA THR A 147 5.38 11.62 -1.65
C THR A 147 4.71 12.97 -1.46
N GLN A 148 4.08 13.53 -2.50
CA GLN A 148 3.31 14.77 -2.40
C GLN A 148 1.93 14.56 -1.76
N ALA A 149 1.40 13.33 -1.78
CA ALA A 149 0.10 13.02 -1.22
C ALA A 149 0.11 12.87 0.32
N VAL A 150 1.29 12.69 0.93
CA VAL A 150 1.45 12.38 2.36
C VAL A 150 2.55 13.21 3.04
N SER A 151 2.47 13.35 4.36
CA SER A 151 3.46 14.06 5.17
C SER A 151 4.48 13.13 5.85
N ILE A 152 4.17 11.83 5.93
CA ILE A 152 5.05 10.78 6.44
C ILE A 152 6.21 10.46 5.48
N PRO A 153 7.35 9.96 5.97
CA PRO A 153 8.46 9.56 5.13
C PRO A 153 8.12 8.37 4.23
N VAL A 154 8.58 8.40 2.98
CA VAL A 154 8.40 7.32 2.01
C VAL A 154 9.74 6.71 1.62
N ILE A 155 9.87 5.39 1.69
CA ILE A 155 11.02 4.64 1.16
C ILE A 155 10.65 4.08 -0.21
N GLY A 156 11.36 4.50 -1.25
CA GLY A 156 11.08 4.11 -2.62
C GLY A 156 11.82 2.83 -3.06
N ASP A 157 11.21 2.04 -3.95
CA ASP A 157 11.86 0.90 -4.58
C ASP A 157 12.65 1.36 -5.81
N GLY A 158 13.98 1.41 -5.71
CA GLY A 158 14.88 1.85 -6.77
C GLY A 158 15.32 0.74 -7.73
N ASP A 159 14.74 -0.45 -7.64
CA ASP A 159 15.15 -1.64 -8.36
C ASP A 159 16.67 -1.85 -8.26
N ASN A 160 17.33 -2.19 -9.36
CA ASN A 160 18.78 -2.34 -9.47
C ASN A 160 19.49 -1.02 -9.87
N GLY A 161 18.79 0.12 -9.81
CA GLY A 161 19.33 1.44 -10.15
C GLY A 161 19.32 1.79 -11.65
N TYR A 162 18.68 0.96 -12.50
CA TYR A 162 18.38 1.22 -13.92
C TYR A 162 19.62 1.43 -14.82
N GLY A 163 20.72 0.72 -14.53
CA GLY A 163 21.90 0.68 -15.39
C GLY A 163 23.22 0.61 -14.61
N ASN A 164 24.19 1.41 -15.03
CA ASN A 164 25.52 1.45 -14.42
C ASN A 164 25.60 2.41 -13.22
N ALA A 165 26.81 2.64 -12.69
CA ALA A 165 27.08 3.58 -11.60
C ALA A 165 26.42 4.96 -11.78
N MET A 166 26.50 5.52 -13.00
CA MET A 166 25.95 6.83 -13.31
C MET A 166 24.42 6.81 -13.34
N ASN A 167 23.81 5.69 -13.78
CA ASN A 167 22.37 5.49 -13.66
C ASN A 167 21.96 5.42 -12.19
N VAL A 168 22.67 4.69 -11.32
CA VAL A 168 22.41 4.67 -9.88
C VAL A 168 22.44 6.10 -9.30
N LYS A 169 23.45 6.90 -9.66
CA LYS A 169 23.53 8.30 -9.21
C LYS A 169 22.35 9.12 -9.69
N ARG A 170 21.95 8.95 -10.96
CA ARG A 170 20.77 9.62 -11.52
C ARG A 170 19.50 9.20 -10.78
N THR A 171 19.38 7.92 -10.43
CA THR A 171 18.25 7.34 -9.74
C THR A 171 18.10 7.93 -8.35
N VAL A 172 19.15 7.88 -7.52
CA VAL A 172 19.14 8.48 -6.18
C VAL A 172 18.82 9.97 -6.22
N LYS A 173 19.46 10.73 -7.14
CA LYS A 173 19.16 12.16 -7.31
C LYS A 173 17.71 12.41 -7.75
N GLY A 174 17.15 11.54 -8.58
CA GLY A 174 15.75 11.58 -8.98
C GLY A 174 14.81 11.38 -7.79
N TYR A 175 15.10 10.38 -6.96
CA TYR A 175 14.30 10.06 -5.77
C TYR A 175 14.36 11.18 -4.73
N VAL A 176 15.53 11.78 -4.51
CA VAL A 176 15.67 12.98 -3.67
C VAL A 176 14.77 14.11 -4.17
N ARG A 177 14.78 14.42 -5.47
CA ARG A 177 13.92 15.47 -6.05
C ARG A 177 12.43 15.13 -5.98
N ALA A 178 12.08 13.86 -6.09
CA ALA A 178 10.72 13.37 -5.92
C ALA A 178 10.27 13.35 -4.46
N GLY A 179 11.11 13.74 -3.49
CA GLY A 179 10.71 13.86 -2.08
C GLY A 179 10.81 12.56 -1.26
N PHE A 180 11.43 11.51 -1.80
CA PHE A 180 11.64 10.28 -1.04
C PHE A 180 12.58 10.50 0.15
N ALA A 181 12.27 9.82 1.25
CA ALA A 181 13.08 9.79 2.46
C ALA A 181 14.15 8.69 2.43
N GLY A 182 13.88 7.62 1.69
CA GLY A 182 14.81 6.51 1.48
C GLY A 182 14.64 5.86 0.12
N ILE A 183 15.61 5.03 -0.26
CA ILE A 183 15.59 4.24 -1.49
C ILE A 183 16.15 2.85 -1.23
N ILE A 184 15.49 1.83 -1.78
CA ILE A 184 15.95 0.44 -1.83
C ILE A 184 16.71 0.24 -3.14
N LEU A 185 17.92 -0.32 -3.06
CA LEU A 185 18.73 -0.68 -4.23
C LEU A 185 19.21 -2.11 -4.13
N GLU A 186 18.96 -2.90 -5.19
CA GLU A 186 19.29 -4.32 -5.24
C GLU A 186 20.45 -4.66 -6.19
N ASP A 187 21.02 -5.84 -5.99
CA ASP A 187 22.20 -6.33 -6.71
C ASP A 187 21.87 -7.28 -7.88
N GLN A 188 20.62 -7.29 -8.32
CA GLN A 188 20.22 -8.09 -9.48
C GLN A 188 20.83 -7.59 -10.80
N VAL A 189 21.01 -8.51 -11.75
CA VAL A 189 21.27 -8.16 -13.15
C VAL A 189 20.04 -7.49 -13.78
N SER A 190 20.21 -6.81 -14.92
CA SER A 190 19.06 -6.37 -15.74
C SER A 190 18.74 -7.41 -16.83
N PRO A 191 17.44 -7.65 -17.14
CA PRO A 191 16.27 -7.21 -16.39
C PRO A 191 16.21 -7.90 -15.01
N LYS A 192 15.71 -7.15 -14.02
CA LYS A 192 15.51 -7.67 -12.66
C LYS A 192 14.25 -8.54 -12.59
N ALA A 193 14.18 -9.42 -11.60
CA ALA A 193 13.02 -10.26 -11.35
C ALA A 193 12.50 -10.07 -9.92
N CYS A 194 11.19 -10.22 -9.70
CA CYS A 194 10.62 -10.17 -8.36
C CYS A 194 11.31 -11.17 -7.40
N GLY A 195 11.51 -10.74 -6.16
CA GLY A 195 12.29 -11.42 -5.12
C GLY A 195 11.80 -12.84 -4.74
N HIS A 196 10.63 -13.26 -5.18
CA HIS A 196 10.13 -14.61 -4.90
C HIS A 196 9.92 -15.47 -6.16
N THR A 197 10.48 -15.05 -7.29
CA THR A 197 10.42 -15.78 -8.57
C THR A 197 11.69 -16.60 -8.85
N ARG A 198 11.59 -17.61 -9.72
CA ARG A 198 12.71 -18.51 -10.05
C ARG A 198 13.73 -17.84 -10.99
N GLY A 199 14.99 -18.26 -10.92
CA GLY A 199 16.01 -17.90 -11.91
C GLY A 199 16.67 -16.54 -11.69
N ARG A 200 16.61 -16.00 -10.47
CA ARG A 200 17.30 -14.75 -10.09
C ARG A 200 18.79 -14.86 -10.34
N LYS A 201 19.37 -13.75 -10.78
CA LYS A 201 20.81 -13.59 -11.02
C LYS A 201 21.24 -12.27 -10.41
N VAL A 202 22.35 -12.32 -9.69
CA VAL A 202 22.99 -11.14 -9.10
C VAL A 202 24.27 -10.82 -9.85
N VAL A 203 24.67 -9.55 -9.81
CA VAL A 203 25.94 -9.10 -10.39
C VAL A 203 27.14 -9.57 -9.57
N SER A 204 28.35 -9.35 -10.07
CA SER A 204 29.56 -9.63 -9.31
C SER A 204 29.60 -8.84 -8.00
N ARG A 205 30.42 -9.30 -7.05
CA ARG A 205 30.60 -8.62 -5.75
C ARG A 205 31.08 -7.17 -5.95
N GLU A 206 32.00 -6.97 -6.88
CA GLU A 206 32.58 -5.67 -7.20
C GLU A 206 31.51 -4.70 -7.72
N GLU A 207 30.67 -5.16 -8.63
CA GLU A 207 29.59 -4.34 -9.19
C GLU A 207 28.52 -4.03 -8.13
N ALA A 208 28.14 -5.01 -7.29
CA ALA A 208 27.16 -4.81 -6.22
C ALA A 208 27.63 -3.74 -5.22
N VAL A 209 28.87 -3.82 -4.76
CA VAL A 209 29.47 -2.81 -3.86
C VAL A 209 29.59 -1.46 -4.56
N MET A 210 29.93 -1.44 -5.85
CA MET A 210 30.02 -0.21 -6.64
C MET A 210 28.68 0.54 -6.67
N ARG A 211 27.55 -0.16 -6.83
CA ARG A 211 26.22 0.48 -6.83
C ARG A 211 25.93 1.18 -5.51
N ILE A 212 26.22 0.55 -4.38
CA ILE A 212 26.03 1.15 -3.05
C ILE A 212 26.93 2.38 -2.88
N LYS A 213 28.20 2.32 -3.28
CA LYS A 213 29.11 3.47 -3.25
C LYS A 213 28.59 4.63 -4.11
N ALA A 214 28.14 4.34 -5.32
CA ALA A 214 27.55 5.33 -6.22
C ALA A 214 26.30 6.00 -5.60
N ALA A 215 25.47 5.23 -4.91
CA ALA A 215 24.31 5.76 -4.19
C ALA A 215 24.70 6.69 -3.03
N VAL A 216 25.69 6.28 -2.23
CA VAL A 216 26.24 7.09 -1.12
C VAL A 216 26.87 8.39 -1.63
N ASP A 217 27.59 8.34 -2.75
CA ASP A 217 28.16 9.53 -3.39
C ASP A 217 27.05 10.46 -3.90
N ALA A 218 26.01 9.91 -4.54
CA ALA A 218 24.87 10.69 -5.02
C ALA A 218 24.12 11.39 -3.89
N ARG A 219 23.95 10.73 -2.73
CA ARG A 219 23.39 11.33 -1.51
C ARG A 219 24.20 12.57 -1.09
N ARG A 220 25.52 12.41 -0.94
CA ARG A 220 26.46 13.51 -0.57
C ARG A 220 26.40 14.67 -1.56
N GLU A 221 26.46 14.36 -2.86
CA GLU A 221 26.40 15.35 -3.94
C GLU A 221 25.08 16.11 -4.01
N SER A 222 24.00 15.53 -3.47
CA SER A 222 22.69 16.17 -3.45
C SER A 222 22.46 17.02 -2.20
N GLY A 223 23.38 17.00 -1.22
CA GLY A 223 23.17 17.62 0.08
C GLY A 223 21.98 17.04 0.86
N SER A 224 21.53 15.83 0.52
CA SER A 224 20.37 15.18 1.12
C SER A 224 20.82 14.07 2.07
N ASP A 225 20.00 13.80 3.08
CA ASP A 225 20.20 12.72 4.04
C ASP A 225 19.44 11.44 3.66
N ILE A 226 19.04 11.28 2.39
CA ILE A 226 18.26 10.11 1.94
C ILE A 226 18.85 8.79 2.47
N VAL A 227 17.99 7.93 3.01
CA VAL A 227 18.37 6.63 3.57
C VAL A 227 18.62 5.64 2.43
N ILE A 228 19.79 5.00 2.40
CA ILE A 228 20.13 3.96 1.44
C ILE A 228 19.88 2.60 2.07
N VAL A 229 18.83 1.91 1.59
CA VAL A 229 18.52 0.53 1.94
C VAL A 229 19.19 -0.38 0.91
N ALA A 230 20.22 -1.11 1.32
CA ALA A 230 20.94 -2.02 0.44
C ALA A 230 20.34 -3.42 0.49
N ARG A 231 19.77 -3.86 -0.64
CA ARG A 231 19.14 -5.17 -0.81
C ARG A 231 20.09 -6.13 -1.53
N THR A 232 20.13 -7.38 -1.08
CA THR A 232 20.72 -8.49 -1.85
C THR A 232 19.69 -9.58 -2.11
N ASP A 233 19.67 -10.06 -3.35
CA ASP A 233 18.87 -11.21 -3.80
C ASP A 233 19.73 -12.49 -3.90
N SER A 234 20.98 -12.43 -3.42
CA SER A 234 21.95 -13.51 -3.57
C SER A 234 21.63 -14.76 -2.76
N ARG A 235 20.69 -14.70 -1.79
CA ARG A 235 20.27 -15.88 -1.02
C ARG A 235 19.74 -16.99 -1.92
N GLN A 236 18.89 -16.64 -2.89
CA GLN A 236 18.42 -17.62 -3.87
C GLN A 236 19.30 -17.73 -5.10
N ALA A 237 19.94 -16.64 -5.52
CA ALA A 237 20.76 -16.66 -6.74
C ALA A 237 22.09 -17.41 -6.54
N VAL A 238 22.64 -17.44 -5.32
CA VAL A 238 23.96 -18.01 -5.02
C VAL A 238 23.92 -18.87 -3.75
N SER A 239 23.91 -18.27 -2.57
CA SER A 239 23.85 -18.97 -1.27
C SER A 239 23.56 -18.01 -0.12
N PHE A 240 23.26 -18.56 1.05
CA PHE A 240 23.10 -17.80 2.28
C PHE A 240 24.40 -17.09 2.70
N GLU A 241 25.53 -17.79 2.66
CA GLU A 241 26.85 -17.26 3.01
C GLU A 241 27.24 -16.07 2.12
N GLU A 242 26.94 -16.16 0.82
CA GLU A 242 27.14 -15.05 -0.11
C GLU A 242 26.30 -13.83 0.29
N SER A 243 25.05 -14.04 0.69
CA SER A 243 24.17 -12.95 1.13
C SER A 243 24.65 -12.26 2.41
N LEU A 244 25.22 -13.01 3.36
CA LEU A 244 25.84 -12.46 4.56
C LEU A 244 27.16 -11.71 4.24
N TRP A 245 27.92 -12.18 3.26
CA TRP A 245 29.13 -11.48 2.80
C TRP A 245 28.75 -10.13 2.16
N ARG A 246 27.77 -10.13 1.24
CA ARG A 246 27.31 -8.93 0.55
C ARG A 246 26.73 -7.90 1.50
N SER A 247 25.92 -8.34 2.46
CA SER A 247 25.35 -7.46 3.49
C SER A 247 26.43 -6.73 4.30
N ARG A 248 27.51 -7.45 4.67
CA ARG A 248 28.71 -6.87 5.29
C ARG A 248 29.37 -5.82 4.40
N ALA A 249 29.60 -6.17 3.14
CA ALA A 249 30.23 -5.27 2.19
C ALA A 249 29.39 -4.02 1.88
N PHE A 250 28.06 -4.13 1.90
CA PHE A 250 27.14 -3.01 1.72
C PHE A 250 27.15 -2.06 2.92
N ALA A 251 27.22 -2.61 4.14
CA ALA A 251 27.45 -1.83 5.36
C ALA A 251 28.77 -1.06 5.28
N ASP A 252 29.88 -1.73 4.94
CA ASP A 252 31.20 -1.12 4.78
C ASP A 252 31.22 -0.03 3.69
N ALA A 253 30.37 -0.17 2.67
CA ALA A 253 30.19 0.82 1.60
C ALA A 253 29.34 2.04 2.02
N GLY A 254 28.70 2.00 3.19
CA GLY A 254 27.95 3.12 3.76
C GLY A 254 26.42 3.06 3.59
N ALA A 255 25.86 1.85 3.39
CA ALA A 255 24.41 1.63 3.48
C ALA A 255 23.88 1.93 4.89
N ASP A 256 22.68 2.49 4.98
CA ASP A 256 22.06 2.85 6.27
C ASP A 256 21.15 1.75 6.82
N VAL A 257 20.62 0.89 5.93
CA VAL A 257 19.74 -0.24 6.27
C VAL A 257 20.15 -1.41 5.38
N LEU A 258 20.15 -2.62 5.94
CA LEU A 258 20.45 -3.84 5.19
C LEU A 258 19.17 -4.65 4.98
N PHE A 259 19.08 -5.32 3.84
CA PHE A 259 17.99 -6.21 3.49
C PHE A 259 18.51 -7.43 2.72
N ILE A 260 18.30 -8.64 3.24
CA ILE A 260 18.43 -9.88 2.46
C ILE A 260 17.03 -10.35 2.12
N ASP A 261 16.75 -10.48 0.83
CA ASP A 261 15.45 -10.97 0.38
C ASP A 261 15.38 -12.51 0.42
N ALA A 262 14.19 -13.02 0.71
CA ALA A 262 13.85 -14.44 0.69
C ALA A 262 14.71 -15.36 1.57
N LEU A 263 15.06 -14.94 2.79
CA LEU A 263 15.61 -15.83 3.83
C LEU A 263 14.58 -16.92 4.17
N GLU A 264 15.03 -18.16 4.33
CA GLU A 264 14.14 -19.33 4.35
C GLU A 264 13.80 -19.84 5.77
N SER A 265 14.46 -19.31 6.81
CA SER A 265 14.22 -19.73 8.20
C SER A 265 14.48 -18.64 9.24
N LYS A 266 13.97 -18.83 10.47
CA LYS A 266 14.23 -17.95 11.62
C LYS A 266 15.71 -17.88 11.97
N GLU A 267 16.44 -18.99 11.78
CA GLU A 267 17.88 -19.10 12.04
C GLU A 267 18.68 -18.25 11.04
N GLU A 268 18.32 -18.29 9.75
CA GLU A 268 18.93 -17.42 8.74
C GLU A 268 18.68 -15.94 9.05
N MET A 269 17.45 -15.61 9.45
CA MET A 269 17.06 -14.26 9.86
C MET A 269 17.86 -13.76 11.07
N LYS A 270 18.04 -14.59 12.11
CA LYS A 270 18.90 -14.26 13.25
C LYS A 270 20.34 -14.05 12.84
N ALA A 271 20.90 -14.97 12.06
CA ALA A 271 22.28 -14.86 11.58
C ALA A 271 22.49 -13.60 10.73
N PHE A 272 21.51 -13.18 9.92
CA PHE A 272 21.55 -11.90 9.22
C PHE A 272 21.57 -10.70 10.17
N CYS A 273 20.73 -10.68 11.21
CA CYS A 273 20.71 -9.62 12.20
C CYS A 273 22.07 -9.42 12.91
N GLU A 274 22.83 -10.50 13.10
CA GLU A 274 24.17 -10.48 13.71
C GLU A 274 25.31 -9.97 12.80
N VAL A 275 25.12 -9.90 11.48
CA VAL A 275 26.18 -9.52 10.52
C VAL A 275 26.73 -8.11 10.78
N TYR A 276 25.88 -7.19 11.26
CA TYR A 276 26.23 -5.81 11.62
C TYR A 276 25.20 -5.26 12.64
N PRO A 277 25.31 -5.58 13.94
CA PRO A 277 24.22 -5.37 14.91
C PRO A 277 23.71 -3.93 14.99
N LEU A 278 24.58 -2.94 14.80
CA LEU A 278 24.24 -1.51 14.89
C LEU A 278 23.51 -0.95 13.67
N ILE A 279 23.51 -1.64 12.53
CA ILE A 279 22.80 -1.19 11.34
C ILE A 279 21.39 -1.80 11.36
N PRO A 280 20.32 -1.00 11.14
CA PRO A 280 18.95 -1.48 10.99
C PRO A 280 18.79 -2.56 9.91
N LYS A 281 17.95 -3.56 10.19
CA LYS A 281 17.58 -4.61 9.23
C LYS A 281 16.12 -4.43 8.83
N MET A 282 15.85 -4.69 7.56
CA MET A 282 14.50 -4.71 7.01
C MET A 282 14.06 -6.15 6.73
N ALA A 283 12.87 -6.50 7.21
CA ALA A 283 12.16 -7.72 6.88
C ALA A 283 11.09 -7.42 5.84
N ASN A 284 10.91 -8.32 4.87
CA ASN A 284 9.87 -8.23 3.86
C ASN A 284 8.85 -9.35 4.07
N MET A 285 7.69 -9.03 4.64
CA MET A 285 6.63 -9.99 4.97
C MET A 285 5.65 -10.11 3.80
N LEU A 286 6.04 -10.87 2.78
CA LEU A 286 5.26 -11.07 1.57
C LEU A 286 3.98 -11.89 1.84
N GLU A 287 2.84 -11.21 1.92
CA GLU A 287 1.55 -11.79 2.25
C GLU A 287 0.98 -12.56 1.04
N GLY A 288 0.82 -13.88 1.17
CA GLY A 288 0.33 -14.74 0.07
C GLY A 288 1.26 -15.88 -0.34
N GLY A 289 2.37 -16.11 0.40
CA GLY A 289 3.15 -17.35 0.27
C GLY A 289 4.52 -17.16 -0.37
N GLY A 290 5.29 -16.17 0.10
CA GLY A 290 6.71 -16.03 -0.21
C GLY A 290 7.56 -17.16 0.37
N LYS A 291 8.87 -17.03 0.16
CA LYS A 291 9.85 -18.02 0.65
C LYS A 291 10.22 -17.83 2.12
N THR A 292 10.10 -16.60 2.60
CA THR A 292 10.32 -16.24 4.00
C THR A 292 9.11 -16.61 4.84
N PRO A 293 9.28 -17.35 5.95
CA PRO A 293 8.21 -17.58 6.90
C PRO A 293 7.66 -16.25 7.44
N ILE A 294 6.34 -16.15 7.58
CA ILE A 294 5.68 -14.95 8.10
C ILE A 294 5.74 -14.96 9.61
N PHE A 295 6.31 -13.90 10.18
CA PHE A 295 6.38 -13.66 11.62
C PHE A 295 5.60 -12.40 11.97
N ASN A 296 5.09 -12.35 13.19
CA ASN A 296 4.46 -11.12 13.68
C ASN A 296 5.53 -10.08 14.11
N PRO A 297 5.16 -8.80 14.29
CA PRO A 297 6.10 -7.74 14.65
C PRO A 297 6.94 -8.01 15.90
N ILE A 298 6.35 -8.62 16.94
CA ILE A 298 7.04 -8.90 18.21
C ILE A 298 8.16 -9.92 17.95
N GLU A 299 7.86 -10.99 17.22
CA GLU A 299 8.86 -12.00 16.87
C GLU A 299 9.98 -11.43 15.99
N LEU A 300 9.66 -10.53 15.07
CA LEU A 300 10.65 -9.86 14.21
C LEU A 300 11.55 -8.92 15.02
N GLU A 301 10.99 -8.21 16.00
CA GLU A 301 11.76 -7.35 16.90
C GLU A 301 12.71 -8.19 17.76
N GLU A 302 12.25 -9.30 18.33
CA GLU A 302 13.09 -10.25 19.07
C GLU A 302 14.23 -10.85 18.23
N ILE A 303 14.02 -11.01 16.93
CA ILE A 303 15.07 -11.46 15.99
C ILE A 303 16.08 -10.33 15.71
N GLY A 304 15.70 -9.07 15.89
CA GLY A 304 16.56 -7.90 15.70
C GLY A 304 16.25 -7.05 14.46
N TYR A 305 15.06 -7.19 13.87
CA TYR A 305 14.62 -6.31 12.78
C TYR A 305 14.15 -4.96 13.28
N LYS A 306 14.33 -3.95 12.42
CA LYS A 306 13.95 -2.57 12.69
C LYS A 306 12.81 -2.08 11.81
N LEU A 307 12.78 -2.54 10.57
CA LEU A 307 11.72 -2.22 9.60
C LEU A 307 11.03 -3.50 9.14
N VAL A 308 9.72 -3.42 8.92
CA VAL A 308 8.91 -4.48 8.31
C VAL A 308 8.11 -3.91 7.16
N ALA A 309 8.27 -4.49 5.98
CA ALA A 309 7.44 -4.18 4.82
C ALA A 309 6.30 -5.18 4.64
N TYR A 310 5.16 -4.65 4.22
CA TYR A 310 3.94 -5.37 3.84
C TYR A 310 3.63 -5.07 2.36
N PRO A 311 4.32 -5.76 1.43
CA PRO A 311 4.38 -5.37 0.02
C PRO A 311 3.12 -5.69 -0.80
N LEU A 312 2.31 -6.67 -0.40
CA LEU A 312 1.20 -7.17 -1.23
C LEU A 312 -0.19 -6.88 -0.65
N SER A 313 -0.30 -6.60 0.65
CA SER A 313 -1.61 -6.43 1.32
C SER A 313 -2.54 -5.47 0.58
N LEU A 314 -2.10 -4.23 0.31
CA LEU A 314 -2.98 -3.21 -0.27
C LEU A 314 -3.38 -3.54 -1.71
N VAL A 315 -2.43 -3.97 -2.55
CA VAL A 315 -2.72 -4.29 -3.96
C VAL A 315 -3.57 -5.56 -4.07
N GLY A 316 -3.28 -6.58 -3.26
CA GLY A 316 -4.03 -7.83 -3.25
C GLY A 316 -5.47 -7.66 -2.79
N VAL A 317 -5.70 -6.90 -1.71
CA VAL A 317 -7.06 -6.55 -1.24
C VAL A 317 -7.80 -5.73 -2.29
N SER A 318 -7.13 -4.76 -2.93
CA SER A 318 -7.73 -3.93 -3.98
C SER A 318 -8.17 -4.77 -5.18
N ILE A 319 -7.34 -5.71 -5.63
CA ILE A 319 -7.69 -6.65 -6.72
C ILE A 319 -8.96 -7.41 -6.37
N ARG A 320 -9.02 -8.04 -5.19
CA ARG A 320 -10.21 -8.81 -4.78
C ARG A 320 -11.45 -7.92 -4.69
N ALA A 321 -11.35 -6.74 -4.10
CA ALA A 321 -12.48 -5.81 -3.97
C ALA A 321 -13.01 -5.36 -5.34
N MET A 322 -12.12 -5.09 -6.29
CA MET A 322 -12.50 -4.77 -7.67
C MET A 322 -13.17 -5.95 -8.37
N GLU A 323 -12.64 -7.17 -8.23
CA GLU A 323 -13.27 -8.38 -8.79
C GLU A 323 -14.68 -8.58 -8.26
N ASP A 324 -14.87 -8.49 -6.94
CA ASP A 324 -16.17 -8.67 -6.29
C ASP A 324 -17.18 -7.61 -6.76
N ALA A 325 -16.73 -6.35 -6.89
CA ALA A 325 -17.56 -5.26 -7.39
C ALA A 325 -17.97 -5.48 -8.85
N LEU A 326 -17.04 -5.92 -9.71
CA LEU A 326 -17.32 -6.21 -11.11
C LEU A 326 -18.27 -7.40 -11.28
N VAL A 327 -18.19 -8.43 -10.43
CA VAL A 327 -19.16 -9.53 -10.41
C VAL A 327 -20.56 -9.03 -10.06
N ALA A 328 -20.70 -8.15 -9.07
CA ALA A 328 -21.99 -7.56 -8.72
C ALA A 328 -22.57 -6.75 -9.89
N ILE A 329 -21.77 -5.86 -10.48
CA ILE A 329 -22.17 -4.99 -11.60
C ILE A 329 -22.59 -5.83 -12.81
N ARG A 330 -21.80 -6.85 -13.17
CA ARG A 330 -22.13 -7.77 -14.28
C ARG A 330 -23.45 -8.51 -14.04
N GLY A 331 -23.79 -8.77 -12.77
CA GLY A 331 -25.07 -9.35 -12.36
C GLY A 331 -26.22 -8.35 -12.23
N GLY A 332 -26.04 -7.08 -12.62
CA GLY A 332 -27.07 -6.03 -12.54
C GLY A 332 -27.28 -5.46 -11.14
N ARG A 333 -26.32 -5.63 -10.23
CA ARG A 333 -26.39 -5.15 -8.84
C ARG A 333 -25.24 -4.22 -8.51
N LEU A 334 -25.46 -3.31 -7.57
CA LEU A 334 -24.36 -2.55 -6.96
C LEU A 334 -23.66 -3.40 -5.88
N PRO A 335 -22.35 -3.16 -5.62
CA PRO A 335 -21.69 -3.72 -4.45
C PRO A 335 -22.42 -3.34 -3.16
N SER A 336 -22.37 -4.22 -2.16
CA SER A 336 -23.00 -3.93 -0.85
C SER A 336 -22.41 -2.64 -0.25
N PRO A 337 -23.20 -1.79 0.44
CA PRO A 337 -22.68 -0.63 1.17
C PRO A 337 -21.58 -0.99 2.19
N GLY A 338 -21.59 -2.20 2.73
CA GLY A 338 -20.51 -2.67 3.63
C GLY A 338 -19.18 -2.98 2.92
N SER A 339 -19.17 -2.98 1.59
CA SER A 339 -18.02 -3.27 0.75
C SER A 339 -17.42 -2.02 0.09
N MET A 340 -18.02 -0.85 0.30
CA MET A 340 -17.59 0.41 -0.29
C MET A 340 -17.74 1.56 0.72
N PRO A 341 -16.78 2.48 0.81
CA PRO A 341 -16.99 3.71 1.56
C PRO A 341 -18.19 4.50 0.98
N THR A 342 -18.91 5.18 1.85
CA THR A 342 -19.92 6.17 1.46
C THR A 342 -19.29 7.31 0.65
N PHE A 343 -20.10 8.04 -0.10
CA PHE A 343 -19.60 9.21 -0.86
C PHE A 343 -18.98 10.29 0.05
N GLU A 344 -19.53 10.48 1.25
CA GLU A 344 -18.95 11.40 2.24
C GLU A 344 -17.57 10.93 2.73
N GLU A 345 -17.41 9.64 3.04
CA GLU A 345 -16.11 9.07 3.42
C GLU A 345 -15.09 9.20 2.29
N MET A 346 -15.49 9.00 1.03
CA MET A 346 -14.61 9.21 -0.13
C MET A 346 -14.17 10.67 -0.25
N LYS A 347 -15.11 11.63 -0.11
CA LYS A 347 -14.79 13.07 -0.12
C LYS A 347 -13.81 13.44 0.99
N GLU A 348 -14.01 12.89 2.19
CA GLU A 348 -13.10 13.10 3.32
C GLU A 348 -11.70 12.55 3.02
N ILE A 349 -11.59 11.31 2.54
CA ILE A 349 -10.30 10.67 2.16
C ILE A 349 -9.58 11.49 1.09
N LEU A 350 -10.31 12.00 0.10
CA LEU A 350 -9.74 12.79 -0.99
C LEU A 350 -9.37 14.23 -0.57
N GLY A 351 -9.89 14.70 0.58
CA GLY A 351 -9.57 16.02 1.12
C GLY A 351 -10.49 17.14 0.64
N PHE A 352 -11.72 16.82 0.18
CA PHE A 352 -12.70 17.83 -0.25
C PHE A 352 -13.00 18.84 0.85
N ASN A 353 -13.11 18.39 2.10
CA ASN A 353 -13.40 19.27 3.23
C ASN A 353 -12.29 20.33 3.38
N ASN A 354 -11.02 19.92 3.33
CA ASN A 354 -9.88 20.84 3.40
C ASN A 354 -9.84 21.80 2.20
N TYR A 355 -10.12 21.27 1.00
CA TYR A 355 -10.20 22.10 -0.21
C TYR A 355 -11.25 23.20 -0.06
N TYR A 356 -12.47 22.88 0.37
CA TYR A 356 -13.54 23.86 0.51
C TYR A 356 -13.28 24.88 1.62
N GLU A 357 -12.62 24.50 2.71
CA GLU A 357 -12.20 25.47 3.73
C GLU A 357 -11.13 26.42 3.17
N GLU A 358 -10.13 25.90 2.46
CA GLU A 358 -9.07 26.71 1.86
C GLU A 358 -9.62 27.65 0.77
N GLU A 359 -10.53 27.16 -0.08
CA GLU A 359 -11.16 27.91 -1.16
C GLU A 359 -11.89 29.16 -0.64
N LYS A 360 -12.53 29.09 0.54
CA LYS A 360 -13.23 30.23 1.15
C LYS A 360 -12.31 31.43 1.38
N HIS A 361 -11.01 31.22 1.59
CA HIS A 361 -10.05 32.31 1.77
C HIS A 361 -9.81 33.13 0.50
N TYR A 362 -10.11 32.57 -0.67
CA TYR A 362 -9.89 33.19 -1.97
C TYR A 362 -11.19 33.56 -2.70
N ALA A 363 -12.34 33.37 -2.04
CA ALA A 363 -13.64 33.73 -2.60
C ALA A 363 -13.71 35.25 -2.87
N THR A 364 -13.84 35.62 -4.14
CA THR A 364 -14.09 37.01 -4.55
C THR A 364 -15.58 37.25 -4.79
N SER A 365 -16.01 38.51 -4.72
CA SER A 365 -17.42 38.91 -4.86
C SER A 365 -18.06 38.49 -6.20
N VAL A 366 -17.26 38.27 -7.25
CA VAL A 366 -17.73 37.78 -8.55
C VAL A 366 -18.16 36.31 -8.49
N TYR A 367 -17.54 35.49 -7.63
CA TYR A 367 -17.88 34.07 -7.45
C TYR A 367 -19.07 33.83 -6.51
N GLN A 368 -19.38 34.78 -5.61
CA GLN A 368 -20.50 34.64 -4.68
C GLN A 368 -21.88 34.74 -5.36
N VAL A 369 -22.00 35.48 -6.47
CA VAL A 369 -23.26 35.60 -7.20
C VAL A 369 -23.61 34.30 -7.93
N ALA A 370 -22.60 33.56 -8.43
CA ALA A 370 -22.79 32.27 -9.07
C ALA A 370 -23.05 31.13 -8.07
N SER A 371 -22.39 31.13 -6.91
CA SER A 371 -22.57 30.06 -5.91
C SER A 371 -23.87 30.17 -5.11
N GLN A 372 -24.43 31.38 -4.92
CA GLN A 372 -25.75 31.56 -4.29
C GLN A 372 -26.93 31.20 -5.21
N ALA A 373 -26.73 31.16 -6.53
CA ALA A 373 -27.76 30.72 -7.47
C ALA A 373 -27.92 29.19 -7.52
N GLY A 374 -27.00 28.42 -6.95
CA GLY A 374 -26.96 26.96 -7.04
C GLY A 374 -27.64 26.17 -5.92
N TYR A 375 -27.97 26.78 -4.77
CA TYR A 375 -28.59 26.06 -3.64
C TYR A 375 -29.48 26.98 -2.79
N SER A 376 -30.61 27.45 -3.35
CA SER A 376 -31.68 28.04 -2.54
C SER A 376 -33.05 27.80 -3.17
N THR A 377 -33.70 26.70 -2.81
CA THR A 377 -35.13 26.48 -3.07
C THR A 377 -35.95 27.10 -1.94
N LYS A 378 -36.26 28.39 -2.07
CA LYS A 378 -37.45 28.98 -1.46
C LYS A 378 -38.30 29.62 -2.56
N PRO A 379 -39.52 29.15 -2.83
CA PRO A 379 -40.37 29.78 -3.83
C PRO A 379 -40.97 31.06 -3.23
N ASN A 380 -40.45 32.21 -3.65
CA ASN A 380 -41.13 33.48 -3.48
C ASN A 380 -42.00 33.70 -4.72
N ILE A 381 -43.31 33.52 -4.56
CA ILE A 381 -44.30 33.84 -5.60
C ILE A 381 -44.37 35.36 -5.71
N LYS A 382 -43.94 35.91 -6.84
CA LYS A 382 -44.44 37.19 -7.36
C LYS A 382 -44.55 37.14 -8.87
N ASP A 383 -45.78 37.30 -9.33
CA ASP A 383 -46.15 37.70 -10.68
C ASP A 383 -45.41 38.98 -11.07
N ASP A 384 -44.75 39.03 -12.23
CA ASP A 384 -45.06 40.06 -13.23
C ASP A 384 -44.43 39.79 -14.60
N LYS A 385 -45.01 40.48 -15.57
CA LYS A 385 -45.03 40.26 -17.02
C LYS A 385 -43.72 40.50 -17.78
N ASP A 386 -43.62 39.78 -18.90
CA ASP A 386 -42.80 40.03 -20.11
C ASP A 386 -42.77 41.52 -20.54
N PRO A 387 -41.70 42.02 -21.24
CA PRO A 387 -41.43 41.54 -22.61
C PRO A 387 -39.95 41.53 -23.11
N LYS A 388 -39.67 40.54 -23.98
CA LYS A 388 -38.87 40.55 -25.25
C LYS A 388 -37.54 41.34 -25.34
N SER A 389 -36.43 40.62 -25.59
CA SER A 389 -35.54 40.85 -26.77
C SER A 389 -34.42 39.80 -26.93
N GLY A 390 -34.22 39.32 -28.17
CA GLY A 390 -32.88 39.12 -28.77
C GLY A 390 -32.11 37.83 -28.46
N SER A 391 -32.23 36.85 -29.37
CA SER A 391 -31.45 35.61 -29.40
C SER A 391 -29.99 35.82 -29.81
N LEU A 392 -29.05 35.22 -29.07
CA LEU A 392 -27.74 34.76 -29.57
C LEU A 392 -27.57 33.31 -29.09
N HIS A 393 -27.48 32.38 -30.04
CA HIS A 393 -27.28 30.96 -29.80
C HIS A 393 -25.80 30.69 -29.49
N GLU A 394 -25.53 30.11 -28.32
CA GLU A 394 -24.36 29.26 -28.08
C GLU A 394 -24.83 27.80 -27.91
N PRO A 395 -24.06 26.80 -28.37
CA PRO A 395 -24.50 25.41 -28.36
C PRO A 395 -24.46 24.86 -26.93
N VAL A 396 -25.64 24.51 -26.40
CA VAL A 396 -25.78 23.74 -25.17
C VAL A 396 -25.37 22.29 -25.48
N ILE A 397 -24.30 21.82 -24.84
CA ILE A 397 -24.02 20.38 -24.75
C ILE A 397 -24.95 19.85 -23.66
N GLU A 398 -26.02 19.18 -24.08
CA GLU A 398 -26.99 18.52 -23.20
C GLU A 398 -26.37 17.23 -22.64
N VAL A 399 -25.92 17.27 -21.38
CA VAL A 399 -25.55 16.06 -20.65
C VAL A 399 -26.83 15.43 -20.14
N LEU A 400 -27.28 14.35 -20.80
CA LEU A 400 -28.39 13.52 -20.33
C LEU A 400 -28.01 12.82 -19.03
N THR A 401 -28.44 13.37 -17.89
CA THR A 401 -28.50 12.64 -16.62
C THR A 401 -29.76 11.76 -16.60
N PRO A 402 -29.68 10.47 -16.25
CA PRO A 402 -30.87 9.63 -16.08
C PRO A 402 -31.75 10.21 -14.96
N GLU A 403 -33.02 10.46 -15.28
CA GLU A 403 -34.01 10.97 -14.34
C GLU A 403 -34.14 10.05 -13.11
N VAL A 404 -33.74 10.58 -11.96
CA VAL A 404 -34.20 10.08 -10.67
C VAL A 404 -35.65 10.53 -10.54
N TYR A 405 -36.55 9.57 -10.30
CA TYR A 405 -37.97 9.78 -10.07
C TYR A 405 -38.19 10.65 -8.82
N ASP A 406 -38.13 11.98 -8.97
CA ASP A 406 -38.55 12.92 -7.95
C ASP A 406 -40.00 13.33 -8.22
N GLY A 407 -40.85 12.99 -7.26
CA GLY A 407 -42.28 13.14 -7.34
C GLY A 407 -42.71 14.59 -7.47
N ASN A 408 -43.45 14.88 -8.54
CA ASN A 408 -44.43 15.97 -8.58
C ASN A 408 -45.56 15.56 -9.52
N VAL A 409 -46.47 14.74 -9.02
CA VAL A 409 -47.83 14.65 -9.58
C VAL A 409 -48.77 15.38 -8.64
N ALA A 410 -49.58 16.23 -9.26
CA ALA A 410 -50.54 17.12 -8.66
C ALA A 410 -51.52 16.43 -7.70
N LYS A 411 -52.04 17.25 -6.78
CA LYS A 411 -53.12 16.97 -5.83
C LYS A 411 -54.21 16.08 -6.46
N ASP A 412 -54.31 14.86 -5.96
CA ASP A 412 -55.53 14.08 -6.02
C ASP A 412 -55.82 13.46 -4.64
N TYR A 413 -57.10 13.50 -4.26
CA TYR A 413 -57.58 13.09 -2.95
C TYR A 413 -57.37 11.58 -2.72
N GLY A 414 -56.75 11.21 -1.59
CA GLY A 414 -56.84 9.87 -0.99
C GLY A 414 -55.95 8.78 -1.58
N SER A 415 -54.62 8.89 -1.45
CA SER A 415 -53.73 7.74 -1.64
C SER A 415 -53.56 6.97 -0.31
N PRO A 416 -53.95 5.68 -0.21
CA PRO A 416 -53.81 4.88 1.01
C PRO A 416 -52.35 4.50 1.33
N PHE A 417 -51.38 5.02 0.59
CA PHE A 417 -50.01 4.49 0.55
C PHE A 417 -48.99 5.22 1.43
N SER A 418 -49.32 6.30 2.16
CA SER A 418 -48.29 7.02 2.92
C SER A 418 -47.80 6.30 4.19
N GLY A 419 -48.59 5.39 4.76
CA GLY A 419 -48.25 4.68 5.99
C GLY A 419 -47.55 3.33 5.79
N ILE A 420 -47.87 2.59 4.71
CA ILE A 420 -47.39 1.21 4.48
C ILE A 420 -45.87 1.13 4.31
N TRP A 421 -45.28 2.12 3.64
CA TRP A 421 -43.85 2.10 3.29
C TRP A 421 -42.93 2.38 4.49
N SER A 422 -43.48 2.84 5.62
CA SER A 422 -42.76 2.97 6.89
C SER A 422 -42.73 1.69 7.74
N ARG A 423 -43.49 0.66 7.37
CA ARG A 423 -43.59 -0.62 8.11
C ARG A 423 -42.51 -1.61 7.70
N LYS A 424 -42.25 -2.60 8.56
CA LYS A 424 -41.22 -3.62 8.30
C LYS A 424 -41.87 -4.99 8.07
N LEU A 425 -41.36 -5.71 7.08
CA LEU A 425 -41.65 -7.12 6.88
C LEU A 425 -40.62 -7.95 7.60
N ARG A 426 -41.05 -8.81 8.52
CA ARG A 426 -40.20 -9.84 9.11
C ARG A 426 -40.41 -11.15 8.37
N VAL A 427 -39.33 -11.71 7.82
CA VAL A 427 -39.35 -12.99 7.11
C VAL A 427 -38.58 -14.00 7.93
N LYS A 428 -39.26 -15.08 8.31
CA LYS A 428 -38.71 -16.17 9.11
C LYS A 428 -38.78 -17.48 8.35
N ILE A 429 -37.67 -18.20 8.29
CA ILE A 429 -37.58 -19.54 7.71
C ILE A 429 -37.09 -20.51 8.77
N THR A 430 -37.91 -21.52 9.06
CA THR A 430 -37.56 -22.60 9.98
C THR A 430 -37.38 -23.88 9.18
N GLY A 431 -36.21 -24.50 9.31
CA GLY A 431 -35.91 -25.77 8.68
C GLY A 431 -36.84 -26.89 9.16
N ARG A 432 -37.01 -27.92 8.32
CA ARG A 432 -37.76 -29.13 8.69
C ARG A 432 -37.25 -29.84 9.96
N ASP A 433 -36.01 -29.57 10.35
CA ASP A 433 -35.34 -30.05 11.56
C ASP A 433 -35.65 -29.19 12.80
N GLY A 434 -36.45 -28.13 12.65
CA GLY A 434 -36.85 -27.21 13.69
C GLY A 434 -35.85 -26.07 13.94
N PHE A 435 -34.73 -26.01 13.20
CA PHE A 435 -33.74 -24.95 13.35
C PHE A 435 -34.10 -23.71 12.53
N GLU A 436 -33.90 -22.54 13.11
CA GLU A 436 -34.11 -21.27 12.41
C GLU A 436 -32.99 -21.02 11.40
N LYS A 437 -33.34 -20.99 10.10
CA LYS A 437 -32.40 -20.77 9.01
C LYS A 437 -32.27 -19.29 8.64
N LEU A 438 -33.32 -18.51 8.86
CA LEU A 438 -33.37 -17.09 8.51
C LEU A 438 -34.41 -16.38 9.39
N ASP A 439 -34.05 -15.22 9.93
CA ASP A 439 -34.98 -14.28 10.57
C ASP A 439 -34.48 -12.86 10.32
N ILE A 440 -35.14 -12.16 9.39
CA ILE A 440 -34.70 -10.84 8.90
C ILE A 440 -35.86 -9.86 8.86
N ARG A 441 -35.56 -8.57 9.06
CA ARG A 441 -36.52 -7.46 8.91
C ARG A 441 -36.14 -6.59 7.73
N ILE A 442 -37.08 -6.36 6.84
CA ILE A 442 -36.88 -5.62 5.58
C ILE A 442 -37.94 -4.52 5.51
N PRO A 443 -37.62 -3.30 5.05
CA PRO A 443 -38.64 -2.28 4.79
C PRO A 443 -39.69 -2.79 3.78
N ALA A 444 -40.97 -2.54 4.02
CA ALA A 444 -42.05 -2.93 3.09
C ALA A 444 -41.87 -2.33 1.68
N GLY A 445 -41.07 -1.26 1.54
CA GLY A 445 -40.59 -0.64 0.29
C GLY A 445 -39.78 -1.52 -0.65
N PHE A 446 -39.26 -2.64 -0.17
CA PHE A 446 -38.23 -3.41 -0.88
C PHE A 446 -38.74 -4.79 -1.34
N LEU A 447 -39.92 -4.82 -1.96
CA LEU A 447 -40.62 -6.06 -2.33
C LEU A 447 -39.90 -6.89 -3.39
N ASP A 448 -39.35 -6.25 -4.42
CA ASP A 448 -38.67 -6.94 -5.52
C ASP A 448 -37.37 -7.62 -5.05
N GLY A 449 -36.78 -7.15 -3.96
CA GLY A 449 -35.61 -7.77 -3.33
C GLY A 449 -35.93 -9.04 -2.53
N ILE A 450 -37.14 -9.16 -1.99
CA ILE A 450 -37.54 -10.28 -1.11
C ILE A 450 -37.62 -11.60 -1.89
N ILE A 451 -38.12 -11.58 -3.13
CA ILE A 451 -38.22 -12.77 -3.99
C ILE A 451 -36.84 -13.34 -4.31
N ASN A 452 -35.79 -12.51 -4.34
CA ASN A 452 -34.42 -12.94 -4.57
C ASN A 452 -33.77 -13.57 -3.32
N ILE A 453 -34.26 -13.24 -2.11
CA ILE A 453 -33.78 -13.80 -0.85
C ILE A 453 -34.53 -15.11 -0.53
N VAL A 454 -35.83 -15.15 -0.81
CA VAL A 454 -36.68 -16.33 -0.58
C VAL A 454 -37.42 -16.67 -1.87
N PRO A 455 -36.82 -17.48 -2.76
CA PRO A 455 -37.40 -17.81 -4.07
C PRO A 455 -38.80 -18.43 -4.00
N ALA A 456 -39.14 -19.10 -2.88
CA ALA A 456 -40.45 -19.67 -2.63
C ALA A 456 -41.59 -18.63 -2.60
N LEU A 457 -41.27 -17.34 -2.41
CA LEU A 457 -42.22 -16.23 -2.45
C LEU A 457 -42.51 -15.71 -3.87
N GLY A 458 -41.80 -16.20 -4.90
CA GLY A 458 -41.90 -15.68 -6.27
C GLY A 458 -43.26 -15.84 -6.95
N ASN A 459 -44.14 -16.71 -6.42
CA ASN A 459 -45.51 -16.89 -6.93
C ASN A 459 -46.58 -16.23 -6.06
N VAL A 460 -46.18 -15.46 -5.04
CA VAL A 460 -47.10 -14.82 -4.09
C VAL A 460 -47.14 -13.32 -4.36
N ASN A 461 -48.34 -12.78 -4.57
CA ASN A 461 -48.53 -11.33 -4.75
C ASN A 461 -48.51 -10.62 -3.38
N ILE A 462 -47.30 -10.45 -2.84
CA ILE A 462 -47.08 -9.81 -1.53
C ILE A 462 -47.62 -8.38 -1.50
N LYS A 463 -47.60 -7.68 -2.65
CA LYS A 463 -48.15 -6.32 -2.77
C LYS A 463 -49.64 -6.30 -2.45
N ALA A 464 -50.42 -7.23 -3.01
CA ALA A 464 -51.85 -7.32 -2.72
C ALA A 464 -52.14 -7.68 -1.24
N LEU A 465 -51.31 -8.52 -0.62
CA LEU A 465 -51.44 -8.87 0.81
C LEU A 465 -51.09 -7.69 1.73
N LEU A 466 -50.13 -6.85 1.33
CA LEU A 466 -49.82 -5.61 2.03
C LEU A 466 -50.95 -4.59 1.91
N ASP A 467 -51.53 -4.44 0.72
CA ASP A 467 -52.65 -3.53 0.47
C ASP A 467 -53.87 -3.91 1.35
N ASP A 468 -54.14 -5.20 1.52
CA ASP A 468 -55.21 -5.71 2.39
C ASP A 468 -54.90 -5.52 3.89
N ALA A 469 -53.62 -5.50 4.27
CA ALA A 469 -53.16 -5.34 5.66
C ALA A 469 -52.84 -3.88 6.04
N ALA A 470 -53.08 -2.92 5.14
CA ALA A 470 -52.67 -1.52 5.27
C ALA A 470 -53.17 -0.82 6.55
N GLN A 471 -54.36 -1.20 7.01
CA GLN A 471 -55.06 -0.55 8.12
C GLN A 471 -55.06 -1.35 9.43
N GLU A 472 -54.35 -2.50 9.49
CA GLU A 472 -54.29 -3.29 10.72
C GLU A 472 -53.18 -2.79 11.67
N GLU A 473 -53.59 -2.29 12.83
CA GLU A 473 -52.72 -1.89 13.94
C GLU A 473 -52.24 -3.10 14.76
N GLY A 474 -50.93 -3.20 15.01
CA GLY A 474 -50.34 -4.26 15.85
C GLY A 474 -49.62 -5.40 15.11
N GLY A 475 -49.63 -5.35 13.77
CA GLY A 475 -48.92 -6.32 12.92
C GLY A 475 -49.73 -7.57 12.61
N LYS A 476 -49.48 -8.16 11.42
CA LYS A 476 -50.29 -9.25 10.85
C LYS A 476 -49.40 -10.34 10.26
N VAL A 477 -49.76 -11.61 10.41
CA VAL A 477 -49.15 -12.69 9.62
C VAL A 477 -49.70 -12.59 8.20
N LEU A 478 -48.84 -12.26 7.25
CA LEU A 478 -49.22 -12.19 5.84
C LEU A 478 -49.17 -13.57 5.18
N LEU A 479 -48.20 -14.40 5.56
CA LEU A 479 -47.98 -15.74 5.00
C LEU A 479 -47.43 -16.70 6.06
N ASP A 480 -47.90 -17.93 6.02
CA ASP A 480 -47.37 -19.05 6.82
C ASP A 480 -47.60 -20.35 6.04
N PHE A 481 -46.56 -20.90 5.42
CA PHE A 481 -46.66 -22.10 4.60
C PHE A 481 -45.36 -22.89 4.60
N ASN A 482 -45.42 -24.15 4.17
CA ASN A 482 -44.23 -24.98 3.97
C ASN A 482 -43.85 -24.99 2.48
N ASP A 483 -42.56 -24.81 2.18
CA ASP A 483 -42.06 -24.88 0.81
C ASP A 483 -41.92 -26.32 0.31
N ARG A 484 -41.45 -26.49 -0.94
CA ARG A 484 -41.32 -27.80 -1.59
C ARG A 484 -40.28 -28.74 -0.95
N ILE A 485 -39.37 -28.20 -0.14
CA ILE A 485 -38.33 -28.98 0.56
C ILE A 485 -38.65 -29.17 2.06
N GLY A 486 -39.80 -28.66 2.50
CA GLY A 486 -40.37 -28.88 3.83
C GLY A 486 -39.97 -27.83 4.86
N ASP A 487 -39.38 -26.72 4.44
CA ASP A 487 -39.06 -25.59 5.33
C ASP A 487 -40.31 -24.73 5.53
N ARG A 488 -40.57 -24.32 6.78
CA ARG A 488 -41.70 -23.44 7.11
C ARG A 488 -41.27 -21.98 6.93
N ILE A 489 -42.00 -21.26 6.08
CA ILE A 489 -41.77 -19.86 5.74
C ILE A 489 -42.92 -19.03 6.31
N GLN A 490 -42.57 -18.03 7.11
CA GLN A 490 -43.51 -17.10 7.71
C GLN A 490 -43.12 -15.66 7.36
N VAL A 491 -44.11 -14.86 6.96
CA VAL A 491 -43.95 -13.43 6.67
C VAL A 491 -44.91 -12.65 7.55
N PHE A 492 -44.36 -11.73 8.33
CA PHE A 492 -45.11 -10.87 9.24
C PHE A 492 -44.97 -9.42 8.79
N LEU A 493 -46.07 -8.69 8.81
CA LEU A 493 -46.05 -7.23 8.78
C LEU A 493 -45.96 -6.75 10.23
N GLU A 494 -44.85 -6.10 10.59
CA GLU A 494 -44.65 -5.42 11.88
C GLU A 494 -44.94 -3.93 11.69
#